data_AF-A0A0W8I7M0-F1
#
_entry.id   AF-A0A0W8I7M0-F1
#
_cell.length_a   1.000
_cell.length_b   1.000
_cell.length_c   1.000
_cell.angle_alpha   90.00
_cell.angle_beta   90.00
_cell.angle_gamma   90.00
#
_symmetry.space_group_name_H-M   'P 1'
#
loop_
_entity.id
_entity.type
_entity.pdbx_description
1 polymer ?
#
loop_
_entity_poly.entity_id
_entity_poly.type
_entity_poly.pdbx_seq_one_letter_code
_entity_poly.pdbx_strand_id
1 'polypeptide(L)'
;MNDHPTRDRAAEATGGLDPRRSAGRLVAVDAARGLALVGLTAVHFLPQSYPDNDRPTLSWLLFAGDSAALFALLAGVSLAFSTGGRRPRRGRDLTAARAGIAVRALLIMVVGLTVDYLMPADPPAVNILVHYGLFFLLALPFLGLRPRTLLLCAGGFLLAGPFLIHWLGDLVPEHSSANPTFAHLVTEPAALFWQLTLTGTYPAVTYLSYLLAGLAFGRLNLKGLRVQARLLAVGLGLAALAKLVSWVLLYGMDGYNVLLYSIVSLTRADLDHIIVFGGDGPLPTSSLWWQVLSAPHANTPLSVAWSLGVSTAVLGALLLAGREFGKWLLPLTAMGTMTLTLYTGQLVLLSTEVHYSSPLLWFVACLVVSALVALAWRHAFGRGPLERVVSAAAHATTRAVADRGTSRGPDLPRKPLG
;
A
#
# COMPACT_ATOMS: atom_id res chain seq x y z
N MET A 1 -37.48 -40.71 -24.54
CA MET A 1 -38.06 -39.89 -23.47
C MET A 1 -37.13 -40.03 -22.28
N ASN A 2 -36.26 -39.06 -22.08
CA ASN A 2 -35.06 -39.19 -21.23
C ASN A 2 -35.36 -38.82 -19.78
N ASP A 3 -35.16 -39.77 -18.87
CA ASP A 3 -35.17 -39.55 -17.42
C ASP A 3 -33.75 -39.23 -16.91
N HIS A 4 -33.52 -37.96 -16.57
CA HIS A 4 -32.37 -37.55 -15.75
C HIS A 4 -32.71 -36.29 -14.92
N PRO A 5 -33.23 -36.42 -13.69
CA PRO A 5 -33.33 -35.29 -12.76
C PRO A 5 -32.42 -35.42 -11.52
N THR A 6 -31.52 -36.41 -11.43
CA THR A 6 -30.74 -36.65 -10.19
C THR A 6 -29.25 -36.29 -10.25
N ARG A 7 -28.72 -35.88 -11.42
CA ARG A 7 -27.31 -35.46 -11.54
C ARG A 7 -27.04 -33.98 -11.26
N ASP A 8 -28.05 -33.10 -11.34
CA ASP A 8 -27.85 -31.66 -11.17
C ASP A 8 -27.77 -31.17 -9.71
N ARG A 9 -28.24 -31.96 -8.73
CA ARG A 9 -28.17 -31.56 -7.31
C ARG A 9 -26.91 -32.02 -6.57
N ALA A 10 -26.12 -32.91 -7.16
CA ALA A 10 -24.84 -33.35 -6.58
C ALA A 10 -23.65 -32.48 -7.03
N ALA A 11 -23.78 -31.70 -8.10
CA ALA A 11 -22.74 -30.81 -8.62
C ALA A 11 -22.65 -29.46 -7.86
N GLU A 12 -23.68 -29.07 -7.10
CA GLU A 12 -23.68 -27.86 -6.28
C GLU A 12 -23.05 -28.03 -4.88
N ALA A 13 -22.75 -29.26 -4.45
CA ALA A 13 -22.27 -29.56 -3.10
C ALA A 13 -20.74 -29.74 -2.97
N THR A 14 -20.00 -29.74 -4.08
CA THR A 14 -18.53 -29.81 -4.05
C THR A 14 -17.94 -28.49 -4.55
N GLY A 15 -17.73 -27.56 -3.61
CA GLY A 15 -17.01 -26.29 -3.81
C GLY A 15 -15.51 -26.48 -4.08
N GLY A 16 -15.18 -27.33 -5.06
CA GLY A 16 -13.85 -27.44 -5.64
C GLY A 16 -13.57 -26.19 -6.46
N LEU A 17 -12.50 -25.49 -6.10
CA LEU A 17 -11.99 -24.31 -6.80
C LEU A 17 -11.69 -24.66 -8.26
N ASP A 18 -12.60 -24.33 -9.18
CA ASP A 18 -12.34 -24.37 -10.62
C ASP A 18 -11.07 -23.55 -10.94
N PRO A 19 -9.99 -24.17 -11.47
CA PRO A 19 -8.74 -23.48 -11.81
C PRO A 19 -8.96 -22.32 -12.79
N ARG A 20 -10.05 -22.34 -13.57
CA ARG A 20 -10.41 -21.28 -14.54
C ARG A 20 -10.84 -19.98 -13.87
N ARG A 21 -11.29 -20.00 -12.61
CA ARG A 21 -11.55 -18.77 -11.83
C ARG A 21 -10.25 -18.09 -11.35
N SER A 22 -9.13 -18.81 -11.28
CA SER A 22 -7.81 -18.23 -10.94
C SER A 22 -7.14 -17.49 -12.11
N ALA A 23 -7.54 -17.82 -13.36
CA ALA A 23 -7.01 -17.24 -14.61
C ALA A 23 -7.39 -15.75 -14.84
N GLY A 24 -8.15 -15.14 -13.93
CA GLY A 24 -8.53 -13.73 -13.97
C GLY A 24 -7.61 -12.78 -13.18
N ARG A 25 -6.71 -13.30 -12.35
CA ARG A 25 -5.79 -12.48 -11.53
C ARG A 25 -4.62 -12.03 -12.40
N LEU A 26 -4.43 -10.72 -12.54
CA LEU A 26 -3.34 -10.16 -13.33
C LEU A 26 -2.00 -10.49 -12.63
N VAL A 27 -1.30 -11.49 -13.15
CA VAL A 27 0.04 -11.91 -12.70
C VAL A 27 0.96 -10.71 -12.49
N ALA A 28 0.91 -9.74 -13.39
CA ALA A 28 1.67 -8.49 -13.30
C ALA A 28 1.38 -7.64 -12.05
N VAL A 29 0.15 -7.63 -11.53
CA VAL A 29 -0.20 -6.87 -10.31
C VAL A 29 0.39 -7.55 -9.08
N ASP A 30 0.35 -8.88 -9.04
CA ASP A 30 1.02 -9.64 -7.97
C ASP A 30 2.55 -9.52 -8.10
N ALA A 31 3.11 -9.55 -9.31
CA ALA A 31 4.54 -9.28 -9.52
C ALA A 31 4.96 -7.88 -9.05
N ALA A 32 4.15 -6.85 -9.31
CA ALA A 32 4.38 -5.50 -8.82
C ALA A 32 4.40 -5.43 -7.29
N ARG A 33 3.57 -6.24 -6.62
CA ARG A 33 3.61 -6.36 -5.16
C ARG A 33 4.86 -7.05 -4.66
N GLY A 34 5.30 -8.09 -5.35
CA GLY A 34 6.58 -8.74 -5.06
C GLY A 34 7.74 -7.76 -5.20
N LEU A 35 7.74 -6.93 -6.25
CA LEU A 35 8.74 -5.88 -6.45
C LEU A 35 8.70 -4.82 -5.34
N ALA A 36 7.50 -4.38 -4.92
CA ALA A 36 7.36 -3.48 -3.79
C ALA A 36 7.95 -4.07 -2.50
N LEU A 37 7.71 -5.36 -2.25
CA LEU A 37 8.29 -6.08 -1.11
C LEU A 37 9.83 -6.16 -1.20
N VAL A 38 10.39 -6.40 -2.39
CA VAL A 38 11.85 -6.36 -2.61
C VAL A 38 12.40 -4.97 -2.28
N GLY A 39 11.72 -3.91 -2.73
CA GLY A 39 12.11 -2.53 -2.42
C GLY A 39 12.08 -2.23 -0.92
N LEU A 40 11.00 -2.62 -0.22
CA LEU A 40 10.92 -2.50 1.24
C LEU A 40 12.00 -3.31 1.96
N THR A 41 12.33 -4.50 1.46
CA THR A 41 13.44 -5.31 1.99
C THR A 41 14.78 -4.63 1.78
N ALA A 42 14.98 -3.98 0.63
CA ALA A 42 16.22 -3.26 0.34
C ALA A 42 16.40 -2.08 1.29
N VAL A 43 15.37 -1.26 1.50
CA VAL A 43 15.44 -0.07 2.36
C VAL A 43 15.64 -0.44 3.83
N HIS A 44 15.07 -1.55 4.31
CA HIS A 44 15.21 -1.95 5.71
C HIS A 44 16.52 -2.68 6.04
N PHE A 45 17.15 -3.35 5.07
CA PHE A 45 18.35 -4.14 5.32
C PHE A 45 19.63 -3.48 4.83
N LEU A 46 19.58 -2.72 3.73
CA LEU A 46 20.77 -2.11 3.14
C LEU A 46 20.98 -0.69 3.69
N PRO A 47 22.23 -0.25 3.82
CA PRO A 47 22.52 1.10 4.30
C PRO A 47 21.98 2.15 3.33
N GLN A 48 21.50 3.26 3.90
CA GLN A 48 21.00 4.40 3.12
C GLN A 48 22.11 5.13 2.36
N SER A 49 23.31 5.20 2.94
CA SER A 49 24.49 5.85 2.36
C SER A 49 25.72 4.96 2.36
N TYR A 50 26.71 5.28 1.52
CA TYR A 50 28.03 4.64 1.56
C TYR A 50 28.84 5.22 2.72
N PRO A 51 29.47 4.40 3.59
CA PRO A 51 30.22 4.88 4.77
C PRO A 51 31.35 5.85 4.44
N ASP A 52 31.90 5.77 3.24
CA ASP A 52 33.11 6.45 2.81
C ASP A 52 32.87 7.86 2.25
N ASN A 53 31.63 8.19 1.87
CA ASN A 53 31.34 9.48 1.24
C ASN A 53 29.92 10.03 1.45
N ASP A 54 29.11 9.38 2.30
CA ASP A 54 27.72 9.75 2.62
C ASP A 54 26.78 9.90 1.42
N ARG A 55 27.18 9.43 0.23
CA ARG A 55 26.30 9.44 -0.95
C ARG A 55 25.21 8.39 -0.78
N PRO A 56 23.99 8.68 -1.27
CA PRO A 56 22.89 7.73 -1.20
C PRO A 56 23.21 6.48 -2.01
N THR A 57 22.87 5.32 -1.47
CA THR A 57 23.01 4.04 -2.16
C THR A 57 22.00 3.93 -3.30
N LEU A 58 22.28 3.06 -4.28
CA LEU A 58 21.33 2.81 -5.37
C LEU A 58 19.99 2.26 -4.84
N SER A 59 20.03 1.42 -3.81
CA SER A 59 18.82 0.94 -3.14
C SER A 59 17.99 2.08 -2.56
N TRP A 60 18.65 3.04 -1.91
CA TRP A 60 17.97 4.21 -1.36
C TRP A 60 17.30 5.05 -2.46
N LEU A 61 18.06 5.42 -3.48
CA LEU A 61 17.57 6.23 -4.61
C LEU A 61 16.40 5.60 -5.37
N LEU A 62 16.34 4.26 -5.44
CA LEU A 62 15.31 3.54 -6.20
C LEU A 62 14.07 3.19 -5.38
N PHE A 63 14.18 3.04 -4.07
CA PHE A 63 13.13 2.40 -3.26
C PHE A 63 12.67 3.20 -2.04
N ALA A 64 13.44 4.14 -1.52
CA ALA A 64 13.07 4.94 -0.35
C ALA A 64 11.81 5.77 -0.66
N GLY A 65 10.77 5.66 0.17
CA GLY A 65 9.44 6.23 -0.09
C GLY A 65 8.63 5.53 -1.20
N ASP A 66 9.26 5.26 -2.34
CA ASP A 66 8.60 4.79 -3.57
C ASP A 66 8.06 3.36 -3.45
N SER A 67 8.76 2.48 -2.73
CA SER A 67 8.31 1.11 -2.48
C SER A 67 7.02 1.05 -1.64
N ALA A 68 6.92 1.91 -0.61
CA ALA A 68 5.71 2.05 0.22
C ALA A 68 4.53 2.63 -0.59
N ALA A 69 4.78 3.65 -1.41
CA ALA A 69 3.77 4.24 -2.30
C ALA A 69 3.26 3.22 -3.34
N LEU A 70 4.15 2.42 -3.93
CA LEU A 70 3.79 1.35 -4.86
C LEU A 70 2.92 0.31 -4.17
N PHE A 71 3.29 -0.08 -2.95
CA PHE A 71 2.49 -1.00 -2.15
C PHE A 71 1.07 -0.43 -1.92
N ALA A 72 0.95 0.87 -1.59
CA ALA A 72 -0.34 1.53 -1.30
C ALA A 72 -1.23 1.62 -2.54
N LEU A 73 -0.65 1.97 -3.68
CA LEU A 73 -1.33 1.96 -4.96
C LEU A 73 -1.85 0.56 -5.31
N LEU A 74 -1.03 -0.48 -5.17
CA LEU A 74 -1.41 -1.86 -5.49
C LEU A 74 -2.48 -2.42 -4.52
N ALA A 75 -2.51 -1.93 -3.28
CA ALA A 75 -3.58 -2.21 -2.34
C ALA A 75 -4.91 -1.63 -2.84
N GLY A 76 -4.91 -0.39 -3.35
CA GLY A 76 -6.04 0.23 -4.03
C GLY A 76 -6.54 -0.58 -5.23
N VAL A 77 -5.63 -1.03 -6.10
CA VAL A 77 -5.97 -1.89 -7.26
C VAL A 77 -6.68 -3.17 -6.80
N SER A 78 -6.24 -3.77 -5.70
CA SER A 78 -6.90 -4.95 -5.15
C SER A 78 -8.23 -4.69 -4.47
N LEU A 79 -8.40 -3.54 -3.81
CA LEU A 79 -9.71 -3.12 -3.32
C LEU A 79 -10.69 -3.02 -4.50
N ALA A 80 -10.25 -2.46 -5.63
CA ALA A 80 -11.07 -2.37 -6.84
C ALA A 80 -11.55 -3.77 -7.29
N PHE A 81 -10.64 -4.74 -7.41
CA PHE A 81 -11.00 -6.10 -7.82
C PHE A 81 -11.94 -6.79 -6.82
N SER A 82 -11.67 -6.66 -5.51
CA SER A 82 -12.52 -7.24 -4.47
C SER A 82 -13.94 -6.63 -4.43
N THR A 83 -14.12 -5.43 -4.99
CA THR A 83 -15.38 -4.68 -4.99
C THR A 83 -15.97 -4.53 -6.40
N GLY A 84 -15.70 -5.48 -7.31
CA GLY A 84 -16.37 -5.60 -8.62
C GLY A 84 -15.56 -5.10 -9.83
N GLY A 85 -14.31 -4.69 -9.64
CA GLY A 85 -13.43 -4.24 -10.73
C GLY A 85 -14.10 -3.17 -11.59
N ARG A 86 -14.17 -3.37 -12.90
CA ARG A 86 -14.79 -2.41 -13.85
C ARG A 86 -16.26 -2.07 -13.58
N ARG A 87 -16.99 -2.90 -12.84
CA ARG A 87 -18.39 -2.67 -12.47
C ARG A 87 -18.51 -2.67 -10.94
N PRO A 88 -18.36 -1.51 -10.28
CA PRO A 88 -18.45 -1.42 -8.82
C PRO A 88 -19.74 -2.05 -8.30
N ARG A 89 -19.63 -2.83 -7.22
CA ARG A 89 -20.80 -3.37 -6.49
C ARG A 89 -21.70 -2.21 -6.02
N ARG A 90 -23.00 -2.47 -5.92
CA ARG A 90 -24.01 -1.49 -5.47
C ARG A 90 -24.91 -2.09 -4.41
N GLY A 91 -25.63 -1.23 -3.68
CA GLY A 91 -26.59 -1.65 -2.67
C GLY A 91 -25.96 -2.56 -1.62
N ARG A 92 -26.65 -3.67 -1.31
CA ARG A 92 -26.24 -4.61 -0.25
C ARG A 92 -24.89 -5.27 -0.53
N ASP A 93 -24.59 -5.59 -1.78
CA ASP A 93 -23.30 -6.21 -2.16
C ASP A 93 -22.12 -5.29 -1.87
N LEU A 94 -22.32 -3.97 -1.99
CA LEU A 94 -21.32 -2.97 -1.61
C LEU A 94 -21.18 -2.87 -0.10
N THR A 95 -22.29 -2.89 0.65
CA THR A 95 -22.27 -2.89 2.12
C THR A 95 -21.58 -4.14 2.66
N ALA A 96 -21.87 -5.31 2.10
CA ALA A 96 -21.22 -6.56 2.43
C ALA A 96 -19.71 -6.51 2.15
N ALA A 97 -19.31 -5.96 1.00
CA ALA A 97 -17.91 -5.78 0.66
C ALA A 97 -17.21 -4.80 1.62
N ARG A 98 -17.86 -3.70 2.00
CA ARG A 98 -17.36 -2.73 3.00
C ARG A 98 -17.12 -3.41 4.34
N ALA A 99 -18.07 -4.22 4.82
CA ALA A 99 -17.94 -4.94 6.08
C ALA A 99 -16.76 -5.93 6.06
N GLY A 100 -16.61 -6.70 4.97
CA GLY A 100 -15.46 -7.60 4.81
C GLY A 100 -14.12 -6.86 4.76
N ILE A 101 -14.06 -5.71 4.09
CA ILE A 101 -12.85 -4.87 4.05
C ILE A 101 -12.55 -4.27 5.42
N ALA A 102 -13.56 -3.83 6.17
CA ALA A 102 -13.38 -3.33 7.53
C ALA A 102 -12.78 -4.40 8.46
N VAL A 103 -13.29 -5.63 8.42
CA VAL A 103 -12.71 -6.75 9.20
C VAL A 103 -11.27 -7.03 8.77
N ARG A 104 -11.00 -7.06 7.45
CA ARG A 104 -9.63 -7.22 6.94
C ARG A 104 -8.70 -6.11 7.45
N ALA A 105 -9.17 -4.87 7.44
CA ALA A 105 -8.42 -3.71 7.90
C ALA A 105 -8.06 -3.84 9.39
N LEU A 106 -9.04 -4.17 10.23
CA LEU A 106 -8.85 -4.36 11.67
C LEU A 106 -7.89 -5.51 11.97
N LEU A 107 -7.99 -6.64 11.27
CA LEU A 107 -7.07 -7.76 11.47
C LEU A 107 -5.63 -7.43 11.07
N ILE A 108 -5.44 -6.68 9.98
CA ILE A 108 -4.10 -6.22 9.58
C ILE A 108 -3.54 -5.26 10.64
N MET A 109 -4.36 -4.35 11.17
CA MET A 109 -3.97 -3.44 12.23
C MET A 109 -3.59 -4.19 13.51
N VAL A 110 -4.36 -5.21 13.89
CA VAL A 110 -4.05 -6.10 15.04
C VAL A 110 -2.71 -6.80 14.85
N VAL A 111 -2.43 -7.34 13.66
CA VAL A 111 -1.12 -7.95 13.36
C VAL A 111 -0.01 -6.91 13.49
N GLY A 112 -0.19 -5.71 12.94
CA GLY A 112 0.79 -4.61 13.06
C GLY A 112 1.11 -4.27 14.50
N LEU A 113 0.09 -3.91 15.29
CA LEU A 113 0.23 -3.55 16.71
C LEU A 113 0.83 -4.68 17.56
N THR A 114 0.64 -5.94 17.16
CA THR A 114 1.22 -7.11 17.85
C THR A 114 2.70 -7.25 17.55
N VAL A 115 3.09 -7.12 16.27
CA VAL A 115 4.49 -7.23 15.84
C VAL A 115 5.33 -6.11 16.43
N ASP A 116 4.74 -4.93 16.62
CA ASP A 116 5.43 -3.77 17.18
C ASP A 116 5.88 -3.95 18.64
N TYR A 117 5.35 -4.93 19.38
CA TYR A 117 5.90 -5.29 20.70
C TYR A 117 7.29 -5.93 20.63
N LEU A 118 7.67 -6.47 19.49
CA LEU A 118 8.99 -7.06 19.29
C LEU A 118 10.03 -6.00 18.89
N MET A 119 9.57 -4.86 18.38
CA MET A 119 10.44 -3.82 17.83
C MET A 119 11.14 -3.02 18.94
N PRO A 120 12.42 -2.67 18.75
CA PRO A 120 13.12 -1.76 19.66
C PRO A 120 12.57 -0.33 19.52
N ALA A 121 12.95 0.54 20.47
CA ALA A 121 12.53 1.94 20.50
C ALA A 121 12.97 2.72 19.25
N ASP A 122 14.18 2.42 18.77
CA ASP A 122 14.74 2.91 17.51
C ASP A 122 14.68 1.79 16.45
N PRO A 123 13.52 1.57 15.81
CA PRO A 123 13.34 0.40 14.97
C PRO A 123 14.10 0.56 13.64
N PRO A 124 14.69 -0.53 13.11
CA PRO A 124 15.29 -0.53 11.77
C PRO A 124 14.26 -0.31 10.63
N ALA A 125 12.97 -0.38 10.95
CA ALA A 125 11.88 -0.17 10.02
C ALA A 125 10.63 0.37 10.71
N VAL A 126 9.99 1.37 10.10
CA VAL A 126 8.66 1.83 10.52
C VAL A 126 7.60 0.88 9.96
N ASN A 127 6.74 0.36 10.82
CA ASN A 127 5.73 -0.63 10.47
C ASN A 127 4.54 0.03 9.76
N ILE A 128 4.38 -0.29 8.48
CA ILE A 128 3.27 0.25 7.68
C ILE A 128 1.93 -0.45 7.95
N LEU A 129 1.89 -1.63 8.60
CA LEU A 129 0.66 -2.44 8.74
C LEU A 129 -0.46 -1.72 9.51
N VAL A 130 -0.11 -1.02 10.59
CA VAL A 130 -1.08 -0.25 11.39
C VAL A 130 -1.73 0.83 10.53
N HIS A 131 -0.90 1.57 9.79
CA HIS A 131 -1.33 2.58 8.82
C HIS A 131 -2.22 1.96 7.71
N TYR A 132 -1.89 0.78 7.21
CA TYR A 132 -2.71 0.05 6.22
C TYR A 132 -4.12 -0.28 6.70
N GLY A 133 -4.24 -0.67 7.96
CA GLY A 133 -5.54 -0.86 8.60
C GLY A 133 -6.37 0.41 8.48
N LEU A 134 -5.80 1.55 8.88
CA LEU A 134 -6.49 2.83 8.77
C LEU A 134 -6.82 3.21 7.32
N PHE A 135 -5.90 3.03 6.37
CA PHE A 135 -6.12 3.33 4.95
C PHE A 135 -7.32 2.58 4.40
N PHE A 136 -7.48 1.29 4.73
CA PHE A 136 -8.61 0.49 4.28
C PHE A 136 -9.93 0.90 4.91
N LEU A 137 -9.94 1.34 6.17
CA LEU A 137 -11.13 1.89 6.82
C LEU A 137 -11.54 3.22 6.16
N LEU A 138 -10.58 4.11 5.91
CA LEU A 138 -10.84 5.39 5.24
C LEU A 138 -11.22 5.24 3.77
N ALA A 139 -10.85 4.13 3.12
CA ALA A 139 -11.24 3.84 1.74
C ALA A 139 -12.70 3.42 1.57
N LEU A 140 -13.36 2.92 2.64
CA LEU A 140 -14.73 2.40 2.60
C LEU A 140 -15.77 3.30 1.91
N PRO A 141 -15.83 4.63 2.18
CA PRO A 141 -16.75 5.52 1.48
C PRO A 141 -16.49 5.59 -0.03
N PHE A 142 -15.24 5.49 -0.46
CA PHE A 142 -14.82 5.65 -1.86
C PHE A 142 -15.05 4.40 -2.73
N LEU A 143 -15.32 3.24 -2.15
CA LEU A 143 -15.40 1.95 -2.87
C LEU A 143 -16.46 1.93 -3.98
N GLY A 144 -17.56 2.68 -3.85
CA GLY A 144 -18.63 2.74 -4.84
C GLY A 144 -18.40 3.74 -5.98
N LEU A 145 -17.34 4.53 -5.93
CA LEU A 145 -17.13 5.67 -6.82
C LEU A 145 -16.59 5.26 -8.20
N ARG A 146 -16.82 6.13 -9.18
CA ARG A 146 -16.33 5.98 -10.56
C ARG A 146 -14.85 6.38 -10.64
N PRO A 147 -14.08 5.84 -11.61
CA PRO A 147 -12.65 6.13 -11.74
C PRO A 147 -12.29 7.63 -11.76
N ARG A 148 -13.09 8.46 -12.46
CA ARG A 148 -12.83 9.91 -12.53
C ARG A 148 -12.92 10.59 -11.17
N THR A 149 -13.96 10.27 -10.40
CA THR A 149 -14.14 10.81 -9.04
C THR A 149 -13.02 10.35 -8.12
N LEU A 150 -12.59 9.09 -8.23
CA LEU A 150 -11.46 8.57 -7.45
C LEU A 150 -10.15 9.30 -7.77
N LEU A 151 -9.90 9.62 -9.05
CA LEU A 151 -8.72 10.40 -9.45
C LEU A 151 -8.80 11.85 -8.96
N LEU A 152 -9.99 12.47 -8.96
CA LEU A 152 -10.19 13.80 -8.38
C LEU A 152 -9.94 13.78 -6.87
N CYS A 153 -10.46 12.78 -6.14
CA CYS A 153 -10.18 12.62 -4.71
C CYS A 153 -8.68 12.36 -4.45
N ALA A 154 -8.05 11.51 -5.25
CA ALA A 154 -6.61 11.24 -5.15
C ALA A 154 -5.77 12.51 -5.35
N GLY A 155 -6.11 13.31 -6.37
CA GLY A 155 -5.49 14.63 -6.59
C GLY A 155 -5.77 15.62 -5.46
N GLY A 156 -6.99 15.59 -4.90
CA GLY A 156 -7.36 16.37 -3.72
C GLY A 156 -6.49 16.04 -2.51
N PHE A 157 -6.27 14.76 -2.19
CA PHE A 157 -5.38 14.36 -1.10
C PHE A 157 -3.91 14.65 -1.39
N LEU A 158 -3.46 14.48 -2.64
CA LEU A 158 -2.10 14.82 -3.08
C LEU A 158 -1.79 16.30 -2.86
N LEU A 159 -2.76 17.18 -3.13
CA LEU A 159 -2.58 18.62 -2.97
C LEU A 159 -2.85 19.06 -1.54
N ALA A 160 -4.01 18.74 -0.97
CA ALA A 160 -4.43 19.25 0.33
C ALA A 160 -3.74 18.56 1.51
N GLY A 161 -3.42 17.27 1.40
CA GLY A 161 -2.84 16.49 2.50
C GLY A 161 -1.53 17.07 3.03
N PRO A 162 -0.54 17.35 2.18
CA PRO A 162 0.72 17.97 2.60
C PRO A 162 0.54 19.32 3.31
N PHE A 163 -0.37 20.16 2.82
CA PHE A 163 -0.65 21.44 3.49
C PHE A 163 -1.38 21.24 4.83
N LEU A 164 -2.26 20.24 4.95
CA LEU A 164 -2.86 19.90 6.25
C LEU A 164 -1.79 19.48 7.26
N ILE A 165 -0.79 18.71 6.83
CA ILE A 165 0.38 18.37 7.68
C ILE A 165 1.14 19.63 8.06
N HIS A 166 1.45 20.51 7.10
CA HIS A 166 2.18 21.74 7.37
C HIS A 166 1.47 22.67 8.36
N TRP A 167 0.15 22.86 8.22
CA TRP A 167 -0.60 23.80 9.05
C TRP A 167 -1.00 23.24 10.43
N LEU A 168 -1.18 21.93 10.53
CA LEU A 168 -1.67 21.29 11.76
C LEU A 168 -0.56 20.55 12.52
N GLY A 169 0.61 20.31 11.92
CA GLY A 169 1.68 19.49 12.48
C GLY A 169 2.11 19.93 13.89
N ASP A 170 2.33 21.22 14.09
CA ASP A 170 2.76 21.77 15.38
C ASP A 170 1.61 21.94 16.39
N LEU A 171 0.35 21.75 15.95
CA LEU A 171 -0.84 21.93 16.78
C LEU A 171 -1.34 20.61 17.40
N VAL A 172 -0.83 19.47 16.93
CA VAL A 172 -1.27 18.15 17.36
C VAL A 172 -0.26 17.51 18.31
N PRO A 173 -0.70 16.63 19.22
CA PRO A 173 0.20 15.92 20.12
C PRO A 173 1.28 15.15 19.36
N GLU A 174 2.53 15.26 19.83
CA GLU A 174 3.63 14.41 19.39
C GLU A 174 3.38 12.95 19.79
N HIS A 175 3.89 12.02 18.99
CA HIS A 175 3.82 10.60 19.29
C HIS A 175 5.09 10.12 19.99
N SER A 176 4.95 9.27 21.00
CA SER A 176 6.09 8.77 21.79
C SER A 176 6.89 7.65 21.10
N SER A 177 6.34 7.01 20.07
CA SER A 177 6.94 5.84 19.41
C SER A 177 6.72 5.87 17.90
N ALA A 178 7.74 5.49 17.13
CA ALA A 178 7.62 5.30 15.69
C ALA A 178 6.70 4.12 15.31
N ASN A 179 6.67 3.07 16.14
CA ASN A 179 5.91 1.84 15.94
C ASN A 179 4.94 1.61 17.11
N PRO A 180 3.69 2.11 17.00
CA PRO A 180 2.75 2.05 18.11
C PRO A 180 2.29 0.62 18.39
N THR A 181 2.10 0.31 19.66
CA THR A 181 1.56 -0.96 20.16
C THR A 181 0.14 -0.79 20.71
N PHE A 182 -0.48 -1.89 21.16
CA PHE A 182 -1.77 -1.81 21.86
C PHE A 182 -1.74 -0.94 23.13
N ALA A 183 -0.58 -0.81 23.79
CA ALA A 183 -0.45 0.07 24.96
C ALA A 183 -0.76 1.53 24.57
N HIS A 184 -0.18 2.01 23.48
CA HIS A 184 -0.35 3.37 22.96
C HIS A 184 -1.80 3.69 22.57
N LEU A 185 -2.58 2.69 22.15
CA LEU A 185 -4.01 2.85 21.88
C LEU A 185 -4.80 3.24 23.15
N VAL A 186 -4.31 2.84 24.33
CA VAL A 186 -4.95 3.11 25.63
C VAL A 186 -4.32 4.32 26.30
N THR A 187 -2.99 4.42 26.28
CA THR A 187 -2.24 5.47 26.98
C THR A 187 -2.23 6.79 26.22
N GLU A 188 -2.23 6.76 24.88
CA GLU A 188 -2.03 7.94 24.02
C GLU A 188 -2.97 7.96 22.79
N PRO A 189 -4.30 7.72 22.95
CA PRO A 189 -5.20 7.52 21.81
C PRO A 189 -5.24 8.72 20.84
N ALA A 190 -5.09 9.94 21.36
CA ALA A 190 -5.07 11.16 20.55
C ALA A 190 -3.78 11.27 19.72
N ALA A 191 -2.61 11.02 20.33
CA ALA A 191 -1.33 11.04 19.63
C ALA A 191 -1.29 9.97 18.54
N LEU A 192 -1.77 8.75 18.84
CA LEU A 192 -1.87 7.67 17.85
C LEU A 192 -2.79 8.03 16.68
N PHE A 193 -3.94 8.66 16.94
CA PHE A 193 -4.83 9.11 15.87
C PHE A 193 -4.13 10.10 14.93
N TRP A 194 -3.43 11.10 15.48
CA TRP A 194 -2.71 12.09 14.68
C TRP A 194 -1.49 11.52 13.97
N GLN A 195 -0.76 10.62 14.63
CA GLN A 195 0.32 9.85 14.01
C GLN A 195 -0.16 9.12 12.76
N LEU A 196 -1.25 8.35 12.85
CA LEU A 196 -1.73 7.56 11.72
C LEU A 196 -2.34 8.42 10.60
N THR A 197 -2.87 9.60 10.92
CA THR A 197 -3.61 10.46 9.97
C THR A 197 -2.76 11.55 9.33
N LEU A 198 -1.87 12.21 10.10
CA LEU A 198 -1.15 13.42 9.71
C LEU A 198 0.36 13.38 9.95
N THR A 199 0.83 12.97 11.13
CA THR A 199 2.23 13.25 11.56
C THR A 199 3.18 12.07 11.48
N GLY A 200 2.69 10.83 11.38
CA GLY A 200 3.53 9.65 11.26
C GLY A 200 4.20 9.54 9.89
N THR A 201 5.10 8.57 9.73
CA THR A 201 5.87 8.33 8.50
C THR A 201 5.00 8.07 7.27
N TYR A 202 3.81 7.49 7.48
CA TYR A 202 2.86 7.11 6.43
C TYR A 202 1.48 7.75 6.66
N PRO A 203 1.37 9.09 6.65
CA PRO A 203 0.15 9.74 7.11
C PRO A 203 -0.99 9.46 6.14
N ALA A 204 -2.15 9.04 6.66
CA ALA A 204 -3.28 8.64 5.84
C ALA A 204 -3.74 9.73 4.87
N VAL A 205 -3.60 11.00 5.25
CA VAL A 205 -3.99 12.13 4.41
C VAL A 205 -3.22 12.18 3.09
N THR A 206 -1.94 11.78 3.06
CA THR A 206 -1.16 11.71 1.81
C THR A 206 -1.31 10.33 1.16
N TYR A 207 -1.31 9.25 1.94
CA TYR A 207 -1.36 7.88 1.42
C TYR A 207 -2.68 7.49 0.76
N LEU A 208 -3.78 8.18 1.11
CA LEU A 208 -5.04 8.07 0.38
C LEU A 208 -4.91 8.50 -1.09
N SER A 209 -3.96 9.36 -1.45
CA SER A 209 -3.69 9.69 -2.87
C SER A 209 -3.30 8.45 -3.67
N TYR A 210 -2.32 7.66 -3.20
CA TYR A 210 -1.87 6.42 -3.83
C TYR A 210 -2.98 5.37 -3.84
N LEU A 211 -3.64 5.17 -2.70
CA LEU A 211 -4.67 4.15 -2.54
C LEU A 211 -5.87 4.42 -3.48
N LEU A 212 -6.34 5.67 -3.54
CA LEU A 212 -7.48 6.03 -4.38
C LEU A 212 -7.12 6.05 -5.87
N ALA A 213 -5.90 6.46 -6.23
CA ALA A 213 -5.41 6.33 -7.61
C ALA A 213 -5.35 4.86 -8.05
N GLY A 214 -4.81 3.98 -7.19
CA GLY A 214 -4.80 2.54 -7.41
C GLY A 214 -6.21 1.95 -7.53
N LEU A 215 -7.13 2.36 -6.65
CA LEU A 215 -8.54 1.99 -6.73
C LEU A 215 -9.14 2.41 -8.08
N ALA A 216 -8.85 3.62 -8.57
CA ALA A 216 -9.28 4.09 -9.88
C ALA A 216 -8.71 3.22 -11.01
N PHE A 217 -7.42 2.89 -10.98
CA PHE A 217 -6.75 2.08 -12.00
C PHE A 217 -7.32 0.66 -12.05
N GLY A 218 -7.62 0.05 -10.91
CA GLY A 218 -8.26 -1.27 -10.84
C GLY A 218 -9.70 -1.29 -11.40
N ARG A 219 -10.33 -0.13 -11.62
CA ARG A 219 -11.61 0.01 -12.36
C ARG A 219 -11.43 0.12 -13.87
N LEU A 220 -10.21 0.31 -14.37
CA LEU A 220 -9.90 0.39 -15.81
C LEU A 220 -9.72 -1.01 -16.42
N ASN A 221 -9.65 -1.07 -17.76
CA ASN A 221 -9.33 -2.31 -18.46
C ASN A 221 -7.81 -2.56 -18.50
N LEU A 222 -7.24 -3.05 -17.39
CA LEU A 222 -5.79 -3.28 -17.27
C LEU A 222 -5.23 -4.36 -18.20
N LYS A 223 -6.08 -5.13 -18.90
CA LYS A 223 -5.66 -6.06 -19.97
C LYS A 223 -5.42 -5.36 -21.32
N GLY A 224 -5.94 -4.13 -21.49
CA GLY A 224 -5.85 -3.39 -22.75
C GLY A 224 -4.51 -2.67 -22.88
N LEU A 225 -3.79 -2.91 -23.98
CA LEU A 225 -2.47 -2.32 -24.25
C LEU A 225 -2.46 -0.80 -24.11
N ARG A 226 -3.50 -0.12 -24.61
CA ARG A 226 -3.65 1.34 -24.50
C ARG A 226 -3.66 1.83 -23.05
N VAL A 227 -4.28 1.09 -22.13
CA VAL A 227 -4.31 1.47 -20.70
C VAL A 227 -2.94 1.25 -20.08
N GLN A 228 -2.30 0.11 -20.38
CA GLN A 228 -0.97 -0.23 -19.86
C GLN A 228 0.09 0.80 -20.29
N ALA A 229 0.13 1.14 -21.59
CA ALA A 229 1.03 2.15 -22.13
C ALA A 229 0.74 3.56 -21.59
N ARG A 230 -0.54 3.92 -21.40
CA ARG A 230 -0.91 5.21 -20.78
C ARG A 230 -0.48 5.30 -19.32
N LEU A 231 -0.61 4.23 -18.53
CA LEU A 231 -0.12 4.21 -17.15
C LEU A 231 1.39 4.42 -17.12
N LEU A 232 2.13 3.74 -18.01
CA LEU A 232 3.57 3.94 -18.13
C LEU A 232 3.93 5.39 -18.48
N ALA A 233 3.36 5.92 -19.58
CA ALA A 233 3.67 7.26 -20.06
C ALA A 233 3.25 8.37 -19.08
N VAL A 234 2.05 8.29 -18.50
CA VAL A 234 1.57 9.27 -17.51
C VAL A 234 2.37 9.18 -16.22
N GLY A 235 2.70 7.96 -15.76
CA GLY A 235 3.52 7.77 -14.57
C GLY A 235 4.91 8.39 -14.72
N LEU A 236 5.59 8.12 -15.84
CA LEU A 236 6.89 8.72 -16.15
C LEU A 236 6.80 10.24 -16.28
N GLY A 237 5.78 10.75 -16.98
CA GLY A 237 5.57 12.19 -17.12
C GLY A 237 5.31 12.88 -15.79
N LEU A 238 4.51 12.28 -14.91
CA LEU A 238 4.24 12.82 -13.57
C LEU A 238 5.50 12.83 -12.69
N ALA A 239 6.28 11.75 -12.68
CA ALA A 239 7.51 11.67 -11.92
C ALA A 239 8.55 12.69 -12.42
N ALA A 240 8.79 12.74 -13.74
CA ALA A 240 9.72 13.70 -14.32
C ALA A 240 9.31 15.15 -14.05
N LEU A 241 8.01 15.47 -14.18
CA LEU A 241 7.49 16.81 -13.90
C LEU A 241 7.66 17.18 -12.42
N ALA A 242 7.33 16.28 -11.49
CA ALA A 242 7.48 16.53 -10.06
C ALA A 242 8.94 16.83 -9.70
N LYS A 243 9.89 16.04 -10.24
CA LYS A 243 11.33 16.24 -9.99
C LYS A 243 11.85 17.52 -10.63
N LEU A 244 11.43 17.82 -11.86
CA LEU A 244 11.80 19.03 -12.57
C LEU A 244 11.29 20.28 -11.85
N VAL A 245 10.02 20.29 -11.43
CA VAL A 245 9.43 21.42 -10.69
C VAL A 245 10.16 21.60 -9.36
N SER A 246 10.41 20.52 -8.61
CA SER A 246 11.19 20.55 -7.36
C SER A 246 12.58 21.16 -7.58
N TRP A 247 13.28 20.72 -8.63
CA TRP A 247 14.61 21.22 -8.98
C TRP A 247 14.61 22.71 -9.38
N VAL A 248 13.66 23.13 -10.24
CA VAL A 248 13.53 24.54 -10.64
C VAL A 248 13.20 25.43 -9.44
N LEU A 249 12.30 25.00 -8.56
CA LEU A 249 11.93 25.76 -7.36
C LEU A 249 13.10 25.86 -6.37
N LEU A 250 13.83 24.78 -6.14
CA LEU A 250 14.97 24.77 -5.22
C LEU A 250 16.16 25.58 -5.74
N TYR A 251 16.55 25.38 -7.00
CA TYR A 251 17.81 25.92 -7.52
C TYR A 251 17.63 27.06 -8.51
N GLY A 252 16.56 27.04 -9.31
CA GLY A 252 16.27 28.11 -10.28
C GLY A 252 15.60 29.32 -9.66
N MET A 253 14.81 29.14 -8.59
CA MET A 253 14.11 30.21 -7.87
C MET A 253 14.69 30.48 -6.47
N ASP A 254 15.91 30.02 -6.23
CA ASP A 254 16.66 30.23 -4.98
C ASP A 254 15.99 29.66 -3.70
N GLY A 255 15.04 28.73 -3.86
CA GLY A 255 14.35 28.08 -2.74
C GLY A 255 15.29 27.37 -1.77
N TYR A 256 16.45 26.89 -2.24
CA TYR A 256 17.49 26.30 -1.40
C TYR A 256 17.98 27.28 -0.32
N ASN A 257 18.32 28.52 -0.71
CA ASN A 257 18.77 29.53 0.24
C ASN A 257 17.62 29.96 1.17
N VAL A 258 16.39 30.06 0.65
CA VAL A 258 15.22 30.33 1.48
C VAL A 258 15.05 29.27 2.58
N LEU A 259 15.22 27.99 2.24
CA LEU A 259 15.18 26.90 3.23
C LEU A 259 16.32 26.98 4.23
N LEU A 260 17.55 27.20 3.74
CA LEU A 260 18.75 27.31 4.58
C LEU A 260 18.61 28.41 5.65
N TYR A 261 18.02 29.55 5.30
CA TYR A 261 17.79 30.67 6.22
C TYR A 261 16.44 30.62 6.95
N SER A 262 15.59 29.62 6.67
CA SER A 262 14.29 29.47 7.36
C SER A 262 14.43 28.97 8.80
N ILE A 263 15.59 28.41 9.16
CA ILE A 263 15.90 27.89 10.49
C ILE A 263 17.32 28.31 10.83
N VAL A 264 17.50 29.01 11.96
CA VAL A 264 18.78 29.63 12.36
C VAL A 264 19.92 28.60 12.50
N SER A 265 19.60 27.38 12.96
CA SER A 265 20.57 26.32 13.23
C SER A 265 20.80 25.36 12.06
N LEU A 266 20.11 25.52 10.93
CA LEU A 266 20.17 24.56 9.83
C LEU A 266 21.42 24.80 8.98
N THR A 267 22.28 23.79 8.87
CA THR A 267 23.47 23.85 8.00
C THR A 267 23.15 23.39 6.57
N ARG A 268 24.06 23.67 5.63
CA ARG A 268 23.93 23.15 4.26
C ARG A 268 23.98 21.63 4.21
N ALA A 269 24.82 21.02 5.04
CA ALA A 269 24.92 19.57 5.13
C ALA A 269 23.60 18.96 5.62
N ASP A 270 22.95 19.58 6.62
CA ASP A 270 21.64 19.13 7.12
C ASP A 270 20.56 19.28 6.05
N LEU A 271 20.52 20.42 5.36
CA LEU A 271 19.54 20.65 4.29
C LEU A 271 19.75 19.67 3.11
N ASP A 272 20.99 19.45 2.69
CA ASP A 272 21.31 18.48 1.63
C ASP A 272 20.92 17.06 2.07
N HIS A 273 21.15 16.71 3.34
CA HIS A 273 20.71 15.45 3.92
C HIS A 273 19.18 15.31 3.84
N ILE A 274 18.42 16.33 4.24
CA ILE A 274 16.95 16.32 4.17
C ILE A 274 16.45 16.23 2.72
N ILE A 275 17.11 16.90 1.76
CA ILE A 275 16.74 16.85 0.34
C ILE A 275 16.95 15.45 -0.26
N VAL A 276 17.97 14.71 0.20
CA VAL A 276 18.36 13.41 -0.34
C VAL A 276 17.71 12.24 0.40
N PHE A 277 17.75 12.25 1.72
CA PHE A 277 17.31 11.18 2.61
C PHE A 277 15.91 11.43 3.18
N GLY A 278 15.42 12.67 3.15
CA GLY A 278 14.21 13.05 3.89
C GLY A 278 14.53 13.48 5.31
N GLY A 279 13.52 13.94 6.04
CA GLY A 279 13.66 14.30 7.45
C GLY A 279 13.51 13.09 8.37
N ASP A 280 14.11 13.17 9.57
CA ASP A 280 13.97 12.17 10.63
C ASP A 280 12.58 12.19 11.31
N GLY A 281 11.68 13.05 10.84
CA GLY A 281 10.32 13.24 11.30
C GLY A 281 9.55 14.15 10.33
N PRO A 282 8.44 14.77 10.78
CA PRO A 282 7.73 15.78 10.00
C PRO A 282 8.68 16.88 9.53
N LEU A 283 8.50 17.35 8.29
CA LEU A 283 9.26 18.48 7.78
C LEU A 283 8.94 19.75 8.58
N PRO A 284 9.90 20.67 8.73
CA PRO A 284 9.66 21.93 9.42
C PRO A 284 8.52 22.74 8.78
N THR A 285 7.78 23.43 9.63
CA THR A 285 6.64 24.30 9.26
C THR A 285 7.04 25.77 9.13
N SER A 286 8.32 26.10 9.34
CA SER A 286 8.84 27.48 9.31
C SER A 286 8.67 28.20 7.99
N SER A 287 8.52 27.46 6.89
CA SER A 287 8.37 28.01 5.54
C SER A 287 7.55 27.11 4.64
N LEU A 288 6.71 27.70 3.78
CA LEU A 288 6.00 26.96 2.74
C LEU A 288 6.94 26.35 1.70
N TRP A 289 8.19 26.82 1.60
CA TRP A 289 9.19 26.24 0.71
C TRP A 289 9.53 24.79 1.07
N TRP A 290 9.28 24.33 2.30
CA TRP A 290 9.46 22.92 2.64
C TRP A 290 8.57 21.99 1.78
N GLN A 291 7.47 22.52 1.22
CA GLN A 291 6.57 21.79 0.32
C GLN A 291 7.15 21.54 -1.09
N VAL A 292 8.30 22.13 -1.45
CA VAL A 292 8.91 21.90 -2.76
C VAL A 292 9.85 20.69 -2.79
N LEU A 293 10.12 20.07 -1.63
CA LEU A 293 10.98 18.90 -1.55
C LEU A 293 10.36 17.72 -2.29
N SER A 294 11.19 16.92 -2.95
CA SER A 294 10.79 15.65 -3.58
C SER A 294 11.51 14.46 -2.92
N ALA A 295 11.91 14.63 -1.66
CA ALA A 295 12.68 13.66 -0.90
C ALA A 295 11.81 12.46 -0.45
N PRO A 296 12.43 11.30 -0.17
CA PRO A 296 11.73 10.16 0.43
C PRO A 296 10.98 10.55 1.71
N HIS A 297 9.77 10.01 1.90
CA HIS A 297 8.93 10.23 3.11
C HIS A 297 8.63 11.69 3.48
N ALA A 298 9.00 12.67 2.64
CA ALA A 298 8.77 14.09 2.88
C ALA A 298 7.28 14.46 2.95
N ASN A 299 6.41 13.65 2.35
CA ASN A 299 4.95 13.84 2.34
C ASN A 299 4.52 15.23 1.80
N THR A 300 5.30 15.82 0.90
CA THR A 300 4.99 17.07 0.20
C THR A 300 4.19 16.80 -1.10
N PRO A 301 3.59 17.82 -1.74
CA PRO A 301 2.88 17.59 -3.00
C PRO A 301 3.78 17.01 -4.10
N LEU A 302 5.04 17.46 -4.17
CA LEU A 302 6.00 17.02 -5.19
C LEU A 302 6.58 15.63 -4.89
N SER A 303 6.86 15.29 -3.62
CA SER A 303 7.27 13.94 -3.26
C SER A 303 6.14 12.93 -3.50
N VAL A 304 4.90 13.30 -3.17
CA VAL A 304 3.72 12.45 -3.42
C VAL A 304 3.47 12.28 -4.91
N ALA A 305 3.59 13.34 -5.70
CA ALA A 305 3.48 13.24 -7.16
C ALA A 305 4.58 12.37 -7.77
N TRP A 306 5.83 12.51 -7.30
CA TRP A 306 6.96 11.66 -7.71
C TRP A 306 6.65 10.18 -7.47
N SER A 307 6.38 9.80 -6.22
CA SER A 307 6.16 8.40 -5.84
C SER A 307 4.91 7.81 -6.49
N LEU A 308 3.84 8.61 -6.67
CA LEU A 308 2.66 8.19 -7.42
C LEU A 308 3.01 7.94 -8.90
N GLY A 309 3.82 8.81 -9.50
CA GLY A 309 4.31 8.69 -10.87
C GLY A 309 5.13 7.42 -11.07
N VAL A 310 6.15 7.21 -10.24
CA VAL A 310 6.99 6.00 -10.23
C VAL A 310 6.15 4.75 -10.05
N SER A 311 5.24 4.73 -9.07
CA SER A 311 4.36 3.59 -8.81
C SER A 311 3.45 3.27 -9.99
N THR A 312 2.91 4.30 -10.65
CA THR A 312 2.05 4.16 -11.83
C THR A 312 2.86 3.66 -13.03
N ALA A 313 4.08 4.16 -13.21
CA ALA A 313 4.99 3.73 -14.26
C ALA A 313 5.39 2.26 -14.08
N VAL A 314 5.77 1.85 -12.87
CA VAL A 314 6.12 0.46 -12.53
C VAL A 314 4.95 -0.49 -12.78
N LEU A 315 3.73 -0.11 -12.36
CA LEU A 315 2.54 -0.91 -12.66
C LEU A 315 2.32 -1.04 -14.18
N GLY A 316 2.44 0.06 -14.94
CA GLY A 316 2.33 0.06 -16.39
C GLY A 316 3.38 -0.83 -17.07
N ALA A 317 4.64 -0.71 -16.65
CA ALA A 317 5.77 -1.49 -17.15
C ALA A 317 5.59 -2.99 -16.89
N LEU A 318 5.21 -3.38 -15.67
CA LEU A 318 5.00 -4.79 -15.34
C LEU A 318 3.76 -5.37 -16.03
N LEU A 319 2.73 -4.56 -16.28
CA LEU A 319 1.58 -4.98 -17.09
C LEU A 319 1.95 -5.23 -18.56
N LEU A 320 2.88 -4.46 -19.12
CA LEU A 320 3.42 -4.68 -20.46
C LEU A 320 4.36 -5.89 -20.48
N ALA A 321 5.32 -5.95 -19.57
CA ALA A 321 6.29 -7.04 -19.46
C ALA A 321 5.60 -8.39 -19.21
N GLY A 322 4.53 -8.41 -18.40
CA GLY A 322 3.76 -9.63 -18.12
C GLY A 322 3.07 -10.26 -19.34
N ARG A 323 3.00 -9.56 -20.48
CA ARG A 323 2.47 -10.11 -21.74
C ARG A 323 3.43 -11.09 -22.39
N GLU A 324 4.73 -10.81 -22.32
CA GLU A 324 5.78 -11.57 -23.01
C GLU A 324 6.63 -12.39 -22.02
N PHE A 325 6.88 -11.84 -20.83
CA PHE A 325 7.81 -12.38 -19.83
C PHE A 325 7.11 -12.95 -18.58
N GLY A 326 5.83 -13.31 -18.67
CA GLY A 326 5.03 -13.74 -17.51
C GLY A 326 5.64 -14.89 -16.69
N LYS A 327 6.41 -15.79 -17.32
CA LYS A 327 7.13 -16.88 -16.63
C LYS A 327 8.28 -16.38 -15.75
N TRP A 328 9.01 -15.35 -16.18
CA TRP A 328 10.13 -14.78 -15.43
C TRP A 328 9.68 -14.00 -14.20
N LEU A 329 8.42 -13.53 -14.19
CA LEU A 329 7.80 -12.86 -13.06
C LEU A 329 7.28 -13.83 -11.99
N LEU A 330 7.45 -15.14 -12.14
CA LEU A 330 6.90 -16.14 -11.21
C LEU A 330 7.38 -15.98 -9.76
N PRO A 331 8.68 -15.76 -9.46
CA PRO A 331 9.13 -15.56 -8.07
C PRO A 331 8.50 -14.30 -7.45
N LEU A 332 8.52 -13.18 -8.18
CA LEU A 332 7.88 -11.93 -7.74
C LEU A 332 6.38 -12.11 -7.52
N THR A 333 5.71 -12.82 -8.43
CA THR A 333 4.28 -13.13 -8.32
C THR A 333 3.99 -13.95 -7.08
N ALA A 334 4.80 -14.99 -6.80
CA ALA A 334 4.64 -15.83 -5.63
C ALA A 334 4.75 -15.01 -4.34
N MET A 335 5.82 -14.22 -4.20
CA MET A 335 5.98 -13.31 -3.06
C MET A 335 4.82 -12.31 -2.95
N GLY A 336 4.41 -11.72 -4.08
CA GLY A 336 3.30 -10.78 -4.15
C GLY A 336 1.93 -11.34 -3.75
N THR A 337 1.77 -12.67 -3.76
CA THR A 337 0.56 -13.34 -3.25
C THR A 337 0.57 -13.54 -1.72
N MET A 338 1.71 -13.33 -1.08
CA MET A 338 1.98 -13.61 0.34
C MET A 338 2.63 -12.43 1.06
N THR A 339 2.34 -11.20 0.62
CA THR A 339 3.03 -10.00 1.12
C THR A 339 2.81 -9.73 2.60
N LEU A 340 1.61 -10.00 3.15
CA LEU A 340 1.35 -9.81 4.58
C LEU A 340 2.18 -10.80 5.40
N THR A 341 2.23 -12.07 4.99
CA THR A 341 3.05 -13.08 5.67
C THR A 341 4.53 -12.74 5.59
N LEU A 342 5.04 -12.47 4.39
CA LEU A 342 6.47 -12.21 4.18
C LEU A 342 6.92 -10.91 4.85
N TYR A 343 6.15 -9.83 4.74
CA TYR A 343 6.46 -8.57 5.39
C TYR A 343 6.40 -8.68 6.91
N THR A 344 5.42 -9.41 7.47
CA THR A 344 5.36 -9.68 8.92
C THR A 344 6.58 -10.48 9.38
N GLY A 345 6.96 -11.53 8.64
CA GLY A 345 8.16 -12.31 8.94
C GLY A 345 9.44 -11.49 8.84
N GLN A 346 9.51 -10.58 7.86
CA GLN A 346 10.61 -9.64 7.70
C GLN A 346 10.72 -8.70 8.91
N LEU A 347 9.62 -8.15 9.40
CA LEU A 347 9.61 -7.29 10.60
C LEU A 347 10.09 -8.06 11.84
N VAL A 348 9.61 -9.30 12.03
CA VAL A 348 10.11 -10.17 13.13
C VAL A 348 11.60 -10.46 13.00
N LEU A 349 12.12 -10.64 11.79
CA LEU A 349 13.55 -10.82 11.58
C LEU A 349 14.33 -9.53 11.90
N LEU A 350 13.83 -8.38 11.45
CA LEU A 350 14.45 -7.07 11.70
C LEU A 350 14.51 -6.74 13.18
N SER A 351 13.51 -7.15 13.96
CA SER A 351 13.47 -6.91 15.42
C SER A 351 14.58 -7.62 16.19
N THR A 352 15.31 -8.55 15.57
CA THR A 352 16.48 -9.21 16.18
C THR A 352 17.77 -8.44 15.97
N GLU A 353 17.77 -7.41 15.12
CA GLU A 353 18.92 -6.52 14.83
C GLU A 353 20.20 -7.20 14.31
N VAL A 354 20.17 -8.51 14.04
CA VAL A 354 21.30 -9.29 13.52
C VAL A 354 21.79 -8.83 12.14
N HIS A 355 20.98 -8.04 11.43
CA HIS A 355 21.30 -7.57 10.09
C HIS A 355 22.42 -6.52 10.07
N TYR A 356 22.63 -5.77 11.15
CA TYR A 356 23.66 -4.73 11.21
C TYR A 356 25.08 -5.26 11.00
N SER A 357 25.36 -6.52 11.35
CA SER A 357 26.69 -7.11 11.16
C SER A 357 27.01 -7.42 9.69
N SER A 358 26.00 -7.68 8.87
CA SER A 358 26.19 -8.03 7.45
C SER A 358 24.93 -7.68 6.62
N PRO A 359 24.67 -6.38 6.38
CA PRO A 359 23.48 -5.88 5.68
C PRO A 359 23.16 -6.61 4.37
N LEU A 360 24.16 -6.75 3.49
CA LEU A 360 23.99 -7.38 2.17
C LEU A 360 23.66 -8.88 2.27
N LEU A 361 24.31 -9.60 3.19
CA LEU A 361 24.06 -11.02 3.39
C LEU A 361 22.62 -11.25 3.83
N TRP A 362 22.16 -10.49 4.82
CA TRP A 362 20.81 -10.61 5.35
C TRP A 362 19.74 -10.15 4.37
N PHE A 363 20.00 -9.11 3.58
CA PHE A 363 19.15 -8.71 2.46
C PHE A 363 18.97 -9.85 1.45
N VAL A 364 20.06 -10.44 0.97
CA VAL A 364 20.01 -11.53 -0.02
C VAL A 364 19.36 -12.78 0.58
N ALA A 365 19.72 -13.14 1.81
CA ALA A 365 19.13 -14.29 2.51
C ALA A 365 17.61 -14.11 2.69
N CYS A 366 17.16 -12.93 3.15
CA CYS A 366 15.75 -12.62 3.31
C CYS A 366 14.99 -12.74 1.98
N LEU A 367 15.55 -12.22 0.89
CA LEU A 367 14.93 -12.34 -0.45
C LEU A 367 14.85 -13.77 -0.95
N VAL A 368 15.96 -14.51 -0.87
CA VAL A 368 16.03 -15.90 -1.35
C VAL A 368 15.09 -16.79 -0.54
N VAL A 369 15.14 -16.70 0.79
CA VAL A 369 14.25 -17.47 1.67
C VAL A 369 12.80 -17.11 1.41
N SER A 370 12.47 -15.81 1.30
CA SER A 370 11.11 -15.35 0.98
C SER A 370 10.62 -15.90 -0.35
N ALA A 371 11.45 -15.90 -1.39
CA ALA A 371 11.10 -16.44 -2.70
C ALA A 371 10.89 -17.97 -2.64
N LEU A 372 11.80 -18.71 -1.99
CA LEU A 372 11.71 -20.17 -1.85
C LEU A 372 10.47 -20.57 -1.06
N VAL A 373 10.24 -19.95 0.10
CA VAL A 373 9.06 -20.19 0.94
C VAL A 373 7.79 -19.84 0.18
N ALA A 374 7.74 -18.70 -0.52
CA ALA A 374 6.57 -18.30 -1.29
C ALA A 374 6.27 -19.27 -2.43
N LEU A 375 7.29 -19.77 -3.13
CA LEU A 375 7.12 -20.76 -4.20
C LEU A 375 6.63 -22.09 -3.63
N ALA A 376 7.34 -22.65 -2.63
CA ALA A 376 6.99 -23.92 -2.01
C ALA A 376 5.57 -23.89 -1.41
N TRP A 377 5.26 -22.83 -0.65
CA TRP A 377 3.94 -22.67 -0.05
C TRP A 377 2.86 -22.45 -1.09
N ARG A 378 3.13 -21.70 -2.16
CA ARG A 378 2.16 -21.50 -3.23
C ARG A 378 1.82 -22.82 -3.93
N HIS A 379 2.81 -23.70 -4.09
CA HIS A 379 2.59 -25.04 -4.64
C HIS A 379 1.76 -25.94 -3.73
N ALA A 380 2.02 -25.95 -2.42
CA ALA A 380 1.30 -26.80 -1.48
C ALA A 380 -0.09 -26.26 -1.09
N PHE A 381 -0.22 -24.94 -0.98
CA PHE A 381 -1.30 -24.28 -0.25
C PHE A 381 -1.89 -23.05 -0.98
N GLY A 382 -1.23 -22.53 -2.01
CA GLY A 382 -1.73 -21.39 -2.78
C GLY A 382 -1.49 -20.03 -2.12
N ARG A 383 -2.27 -19.64 -1.10
CA ARG A 383 -2.15 -18.33 -0.41
C ARG A 383 -1.36 -18.45 0.89
N GLY A 384 -0.69 -17.35 1.27
CA GLY A 384 0.07 -17.28 2.51
C GLY A 384 -0.81 -17.45 3.77
N PRO A 385 -0.22 -17.89 4.89
CA PRO A 385 -0.94 -18.23 6.11
C PRO A 385 -1.74 -17.04 6.69
N LEU A 386 -1.12 -15.87 6.88
CA LEU A 386 -1.83 -14.69 7.40
C LEU A 386 -2.90 -14.21 6.41
N GLU A 387 -2.60 -14.23 5.12
CA GLU A 387 -3.56 -13.87 4.08
C GLU A 387 -4.79 -14.78 4.11
N ARG A 388 -4.62 -16.09 4.37
CA ARG A 388 -5.73 -17.03 4.49
C ARG A 388 -6.63 -16.70 5.67
N VAL A 389 -6.05 -16.47 6.85
CA VAL A 389 -6.82 -16.15 8.07
C VAL A 389 -7.63 -14.87 7.85
N VAL A 390 -6.95 -13.81 7.41
CA VAL A 390 -7.58 -12.51 7.15
C VAL A 390 -8.64 -12.61 6.05
N SER A 391 -8.35 -13.35 4.98
CA SER A 391 -9.30 -13.54 3.88
C SER A 391 -10.51 -14.35 4.31
N ALA A 392 -10.34 -15.41 5.09
CA ALA A 392 -11.44 -16.25 5.57
C ALA A 392 -12.40 -15.43 6.44
N ALA A 393 -11.88 -14.65 7.40
CA ALA A 393 -12.67 -13.77 8.25
C ALA A 393 -13.45 -12.73 7.41
N ALA A 394 -12.76 -12.04 6.50
CA ALA A 394 -13.39 -11.04 5.63
C ALA A 394 -14.51 -11.63 4.74
N HIS A 395 -14.30 -12.83 4.17
CA HIS A 395 -15.31 -13.50 3.35
C HIS A 395 -16.49 -13.99 4.18
N ALA A 396 -16.26 -14.50 5.40
CA ALA A 396 -17.31 -14.90 6.32
C ALA A 396 -18.22 -13.71 6.65
N THR A 397 -17.64 -12.55 7.00
CA THR A 397 -18.40 -11.32 7.26
C THR A 397 -19.15 -10.83 6.01
N THR A 398 -18.50 -10.86 4.84
CA THR A 398 -19.15 -10.46 3.58
C THR A 398 -20.39 -11.30 3.31
N ARG A 399 -20.30 -12.63 3.45
CA ARG A 399 -21.45 -13.54 3.25
C ARG A 399 -22.54 -13.29 4.28
N ALA A 400 -22.19 -13.20 5.57
CA ALA A 400 -23.15 -12.96 6.64
C ALA A 400 -23.97 -11.66 6.43
N VAL A 401 -23.34 -10.58 5.94
CA VAL A 401 -24.03 -9.31 5.66
C VAL A 401 -24.91 -9.38 4.39
N ALA A 402 -24.46 -10.13 3.37
CA ALA A 402 -25.24 -10.37 2.17
C ALA A 402 -26.51 -11.19 2.47
N ASP A 403 -26.36 -12.29 3.22
CA ASP A 403 -27.42 -13.29 3.49
C ASP A 403 -28.50 -12.79 4.46
N ARG A 404 -28.18 -11.85 5.37
CA ARG A 404 -29.15 -11.19 6.26
C ARG A 404 -30.23 -10.36 5.52
N GLY A 405 -30.14 -10.25 4.20
CA GLY A 405 -31.10 -9.52 3.36
C GLY A 405 -32.16 -10.37 2.70
N THR A 406 -31.89 -11.65 2.47
CA THR A 406 -32.78 -12.57 1.74
C THR A 406 -33.81 -13.22 2.66
N SER A 407 -33.57 -13.23 3.97
CA SER A 407 -34.40 -13.89 4.99
C SER A 407 -35.57 -13.04 5.53
N ARG A 408 -35.91 -11.90 4.89
CA ARG A 408 -37.06 -11.04 5.25
C ARG A 408 -38.03 -10.79 4.07
N GLY A 409 -38.33 -11.81 3.29
CA GLY A 409 -39.55 -11.83 2.46
C GLY A 409 -40.64 -12.57 3.23
N PRO A 410 -41.83 -12.00 3.48
CA PRO A 410 -42.92 -12.77 4.06
C PRO A 410 -43.28 -13.89 3.09
N ASP A 411 -43.26 -15.14 3.58
CA ASP A 411 -43.86 -16.27 2.88
C ASP A 411 -45.31 -15.93 2.58
N LEU A 412 -45.59 -15.53 1.34
CA LEU A 412 -46.96 -15.44 0.85
C LEU A 412 -47.50 -16.87 0.82
N PRO A 413 -48.57 -17.18 1.57
CA PRO A 413 -49.14 -18.51 1.57
C PRO A 413 -49.62 -18.84 0.15
N ARG A 414 -49.09 -19.93 -0.40
CA ARG A 414 -49.56 -20.49 -1.67
C ARG A 414 -51.05 -20.77 -1.53
N LYS A 415 -51.87 -20.02 -2.26
CA LYS A 415 -53.28 -20.37 -2.48
C LYS A 415 -53.33 -21.77 -3.12
N PRO A 416 -54.10 -22.72 -2.58
CA PRO A 416 -54.40 -23.94 -3.30
C PRO A 416 -55.20 -23.56 -4.55
N LEU A 417 -54.78 -24.07 -5.71
CA LEU A 417 -55.59 -24.07 -6.92
C LEU A 417 -56.76 -25.02 -6.66
N GLY A 418 -57.97 -24.45 -6.64
CA GLY A 418 -59.22 -25.20 -6.77
C GLY A 418 -59.59 -25.40 -8.23
#